data_AF-A0A972VG85-F1
#
_entry.id   AF-A0A972VG85-F1
#
_cell.length_a   1.000
_cell.length_b   1.000
_cell.length_c   1.000
_cell.angle_alpha   90.00
_cell.angle_beta   90.00
_cell.angle_gamma   90.00
#
_symmetry.space_group_name_H-M   'P 1'
#
loop_
_entity.id
_entity.type
_entity.pdbx_description
1 polymer ?
#
loop_
_entity_poly.entity_id
_entity_poly.type
_entity_poly.pdbx_seq_one_letter_code
_entity_poly.pdbx_strand_id
1 'polypeptide(L)'
;MKNHMNMKFVAGSTATLVLALAVWSPILQSAEHPSEHPSKNAKMKSCQAMTAEKQKLAKDLKAQDSELNRQVARMNRAPANKKVDLMAAIITRLVTQRTVMNARQARLQEGMMQHVAQHIQMGKESLSQCSVIKGAAPQATRRREHPDHPEHPKKK
;
A
#
# COMPACT_ATOMS: atom_id res chain seq x y z
N MET A 1 47.96 10.81 -0.72
CA MET A 1 47.94 12.22 -1.18
C MET A 1 48.24 12.23 -2.68
N LYS A 2 47.35 12.85 -3.46
CA LYS A 2 47.49 13.56 -4.75
C LYS A 2 48.79 13.35 -5.56
N ASN A 3 48.82 13.17 -6.88
CA ASN A 3 47.85 13.30 -7.98
C ASN A 3 48.63 13.08 -9.31
N HIS A 4 47.88 13.07 -10.42
CA HIS A 4 48.22 13.62 -11.75
C HIS A 4 48.47 12.63 -12.89
N MET A 5 47.35 12.32 -13.54
CA MET A 5 47.19 11.87 -14.91
C MET A 5 47.30 13.10 -15.85
N ASN A 6 48.06 13.01 -16.97
CA ASN A 6 47.84 13.84 -18.16
C ASN A 6 48.56 13.34 -19.43
N MET A 7 47.79 12.65 -20.26
CA MET A 7 47.50 12.83 -21.70
C MET A 7 48.41 13.74 -22.58
N LYS A 8 48.84 13.21 -23.74
CA LYS A 8 49.03 13.90 -25.05
C LYS A 8 48.88 12.86 -26.19
N PHE A 9 47.70 12.65 -26.80
CA PHE A 9 47.19 13.23 -28.06
C PHE A 9 48.18 13.39 -29.23
N VAL A 10 48.08 12.50 -30.24
CA VAL A 10 48.47 12.63 -31.66
C VAL A 10 47.64 11.58 -32.43
N ALA A 11 47.20 11.70 -33.67
CA ALA A 11 46.52 12.71 -34.49
C ALA A 11 46.28 12.02 -35.86
N GLY A 12 45.12 12.24 -36.50
CA GLY A 12 44.85 11.94 -37.92
C GLY A 12 44.25 10.56 -38.20
N SER A 13 43.31 10.36 -39.13
CA SER A 13 42.76 11.27 -40.12
C SER A 13 41.45 10.73 -40.72
N THR A 14 40.56 11.69 -40.98
CA THR A 14 39.66 11.84 -42.14
C THR A 14 38.39 11.01 -42.30
N ALA A 15 37.33 11.79 -42.46
CA ALA A 15 35.94 11.49 -42.68
C ALA A 15 35.65 10.82 -44.04
N THR A 16 34.61 9.99 -44.06
CA THR A 16 33.67 9.95 -45.20
C THR A 16 32.23 9.96 -44.70
N LEU A 17 31.46 10.67 -45.50
CA LEU A 17 30.17 11.31 -45.28
C LEU A 17 29.00 10.31 -45.44
N VAL A 18 28.04 10.42 -44.52
CA VAL A 18 26.57 10.31 -44.62
C VAL A 18 25.98 9.86 -45.97
N LEU A 19 24.99 8.94 -45.94
CA LEU A 19 23.57 9.18 -46.32
C LEU A 19 22.84 7.86 -46.66
N ALA A 20 21.75 7.55 -45.94
CA ALA A 20 20.42 7.29 -46.52
C ALA A 20 19.43 6.77 -45.47
N LEU A 21 18.40 7.56 -45.21
CA LEU A 21 17.15 7.16 -44.57
C LEU A 21 16.41 6.19 -45.51
N ALA A 22 16.09 5.00 -45.03
CA ALA A 22 15.02 4.18 -45.60
C ALA A 22 14.05 3.81 -44.49
N VAL A 23 13.00 4.63 -44.45
CA VAL A 23 11.73 4.43 -43.76
C VAL A 23 11.25 2.98 -43.92
N TRP A 24 11.09 2.29 -42.80
CA TRP A 24 10.09 1.23 -42.66
C TRP A 24 9.35 1.45 -41.34
N SER A 25 8.50 2.47 -41.34
CA SER A 25 7.47 2.63 -40.32
C SER A 25 6.29 1.73 -40.69
N PRO A 26 5.87 0.78 -39.84
CA PRO A 26 4.48 0.41 -39.79
C PRO A 26 3.75 1.47 -38.96
N ILE A 27 3.47 2.63 -39.59
CA ILE A 27 2.31 3.41 -39.19
C ILE A 27 1.10 2.63 -39.73
N LEU A 28 0.17 2.33 -38.83
CA LEU A 28 -1.03 1.49 -38.99
C LEU A 28 -0.84 0.01 -38.66
N GLN A 29 -0.40 -0.30 -37.43
CA GLN A 29 -1.10 -1.34 -36.68
C GLN A 29 -2.08 -0.62 -35.76
N SER A 30 -3.35 -0.90 -36.02
CA SER A 30 -4.51 -0.41 -35.30
C SER A 30 -4.22 -0.19 -33.82
N ALA A 31 -4.47 1.02 -33.36
CA ALA A 31 -4.97 1.21 -32.01
C ALA A 31 -6.38 0.58 -31.94
N GLU A 32 -6.47 -0.74 -32.13
CA GLU A 32 -7.45 -1.50 -31.38
C GLU A 32 -6.86 -1.51 -29.97
N HIS A 33 -7.27 -0.54 -29.15
CA HIS A 33 -7.39 -0.84 -27.75
C HIS A 33 -8.34 -2.04 -27.71
N PRO A 34 -7.90 -3.27 -27.38
CA PRO A 34 -8.89 -4.25 -27.03
C PRO A 34 -9.54 -3.64 -25.78
N SER A 35 -10.79 -3.21 -25.94
CA SER A 35 -11.68 -3.11 -24.80
C SER A 35 -11.91 -4.54 -24.34
N GLU A 36 -10.87 -5.13 -23.72
CA GLU A 36 -11.00 -6.33 -22.93
C GLU A 36 -11.80 -5.89 -21.71
N HIS A 37 -13.12 -5.80 -21.85
CA HIS A 37 -13.98 -5.86 -20.69
C HIS A 37 -13.69 -7.21 -20.04
N PRO A 38 -13.09 -7.24 -18.83
CA PRO A 38 -12.72 -8.51 -18.24
C PRO A 38 -13.98 -9.36 -18.09
N SER A 39 -13.86 -10.67 -18.34
CA SER A 39 -14.99 -11.58 -18.21
C SER A 39 -15.59 -11.50 -16.79
N LYS A 40 -16.88 -11.81 -16.64
CA LYS A 40 -17.55 -11.83 -15.32
C LYS A 40 -16.77 -12.65 -14.28
N ASN A 41 -16.14 -13.75 -14.71
CA ASN A 41 -15.28 -14.58 -13.86
C ASN A 41 -13.97 -13.91 -13.43
N ALA A 42 -13.29 -13.19 -14.34
CA ALA A 42 -12.09 -12.44 -13.99
C ALA A 42 -12.39 -11.32 -12.97
N LYS A 43 -13.54 -10.67 -13.12
CA LYS A 43 -14.02 -9.62 -12.21
C LYS A 43 -14.37 -10.16 -10.82
N MET A 44 -15.08 -11.28 -10.73
CA MET A 44 -15.39 -11.91 -9.43
C MET A 44 -14.12 -12.34 -8.68
N LYS A 45 -13.12 -12.86 -9.40
CA LYS A 45 -11.80 -13.17 -8.82
C LYS A 45 -11.09 -11.92 -8.29
N SER A 46 -11.19 -10.78 -8.98
CA SER A 46 -10.65 -9.49 -8.51
C SER A 46 -11.31 -9.02 -7.20
N CYS A 47 -12.65 -9.10 -7.08
CA CYS A 47 -13.36 -8.79 -5.84
C CYS A 47 -12.89 -9.66 -4.66
N GLN A 48 -12.70 -10.96 -4.90
CA GLN A 48 -12.24 -11.91 -3.89
C GLN A 48 -10.79 -11.62 -3.48
N ALA A 49 -9.90 -11.33 -4.43
CA ALA A 49 -8.51 -11.00 -4.16
C ALA A 49 -8.37 -9.75 -3.27
N MET A 50 -9.10 -8.69 -3.59
CA MET A 50 -9.15 -7.46 -2.77
C MET A 50 -9.69 -7.72 -1.36
N THR A 51 -10.72 -8.56 -1.25
CA THR A 51 -11.29 -8.95 0.05
C THR A 51 -10.26 -9.73 0.88
N ALA A 52 -9.56 -10.68 0.27
CA ALA A 52 -8.51 -11.46 0.92
C ALA A 52 -7.34 -10.59 1.36
N GLU A 53 -6.92 -9.63 0.54
CA GLU A 53 -5.84 -8.71 0.88
C GLU A 53 -6.20 -7.82 2.07
N LYS A 54 -7.43 -7.26 2.09
CA LYS A 54 -7.95 -6.49 3.24
C LYS A 54 -7.97 -7.32 4.52
N GLN A 55 -8.44 -8.57 4.44
CA GLN A 55 -8.45 -9.48 5.60
C GLN A 55 -7.04 -9.81 6.07
N LYS A 56 -6.09 -10.03 5.15
CA LYS A 56 -4.69 -10.27 5.49
C LYS A 56 -4.09 -9.05 6.17
N LEU A 57 -4.30 -7.84 5.67
CA LEU A 57 -3.84 -6.60 6.30
C LEU A 57 -4.37 -6.47 7.74
N ALA A 58 -5.66 -6.75 7.96
CA ALA A 58 -6.25 -6.71 9.30
C ALA A 58 -5.65 -7.75 10.26
N LYS A 59 -5.40 -8.98 9.78
CA LYS A 59 -4.74 -10.04 10.56
C LYS A 59 -3.30 -9.65 10.91
N ASP A 60 -2.56 -9.13 9.94
CA ASP A 60 -1.17 -8.72 10.11
C ASP A 60 -1.05 -7.56 11.11
N LEU A 61 -1.99 -6.61 11.10
CA LEU A 61 -2.06 -5.53 12.10
C LEU A 61 -2.26 -6.09 13.50
N LYS A 62 -3.24 -6.98 13.69
CA LYS A 62 -3.51 -7.61 15.00
C LYS A 62 -2.32 -8.43 15.51
N ALA A 63 -1.62 -9.12 14.62
CA ALA A 63 -0.42 -9.87 14.96
C ALA A 63 0.72 -8.94 15.41
N GLN A 64 0.92 -7.82 14.71
CA GLN A 64 1.91 -6.80 15.08
C GLN A 64 1.58 -6.16 16.43
N ASP A 65 0.32 -5.83 16.71
CA ASP A 65 -0.11 -5.29 18.01
C ASP A 65 0.16 -6.26 19.16
N SER A 66 -0.13 -7.54 18.94
CA SER A 66 0.12 -8.60 19.94
C SER A 66 1.61 -8.74 20.24
N GLU A 67 2.45 -8.68 19.21
CA GLU A 67 3.90 -8.76 19.34
C GLU A 67 4.50 -7.50 19.98
N LEU A 68 3.96 -6.31 19.68
CA LEU A 68 4.35 -5.07 20.34
C LEU A 68 4.04 -5.12 21.85
N ASN A 69 2.84 -5.58 22.22
CA ASN A 69 2.46 -5.73 23.63
C ASN A 69 3.41 -6.66 24.39
N ARG A 70 3.84 -7.77 23.77
CA ARG A 70 4.82 -8.68 24.36
C ARG A 70 6.19 -8.01 24.56
N GLN A 71 6.66 -7.23 23.59
CA GLN A 71 7.94 -6.53 23.71
C GLN A 71 7.89 -5.43 24.78
N VAL A 72 6.81 -4.68 24.86
CA VAL A 72 6.61 -3.67 25.91
C VAL A 72 6.58 -4.32 27.28
N ALA A 73 5.86 -5.44 27.45
CA ALA A 73 5.86 -6.20 28.69
C ALA A 73 7.27 -6.71 29.06
N ARG A 74 8.05 -7.18 28.08
CA ARG A 74 9.46 -7.59 28.28
C ARG A 74 10.33 -6.42 28.71
N MET A 75 10.22 -5.26 28.05
CA MET A 75 10.93 -4.03 28.40
C MET A 75 10.61 -3.59 29.83
N ASN A 76 9.34 -3.64 30.22
CA ASN A 76 8.92 -3.21 31.56
C ASN A 76 9.49 -4.09 32.68
N ARG A 77 9.63 -5.40 32.43
CA ARG A 77 10.21 -6.39 33.34
C ARG A 77 11.75 -6.40 33.34
N ALA A 78 12.39 -5.76 32.37
CA ALA A 78 13.84 -5.77 32.25
C ALA A 78 14.50 -4.92 33.35
N PRO A 79 15.74 -5.25 33.76
CA PRO A 79 16.56 -4.40 34.61
C PRO A 79 16.72 -2.99 34.01
N ALA A 80 16.87 -1.97 34.86
CA ALA A 80 16.92 -0.57 34.44
C ALA A 80 17.96 -0.30 33.35
N ASN A 81 19.15 -0.90 33.47
CA ASN A 81 20.25 -0.76 32.51
C ASN A 81 19.96 -1.37 31.13
N LYS A 82 18.91 -2.18 30.95
CA LYS A 82 18.50 -2.76 29.65
C LYS A 82 17.29 -2.08 29.03
N LYS A 83 16.59 -1.21 29.78
CA LYS A 83 15.33 -0.62 29.32
C LYS A 83 15.51 0.31 28.12
N VAL A 84 16.59 1.09 28.10
CA VAL A 84 16.88 2.03 27.00
C VAL A 84 17.14 1.28 25.70
N ASP A 85 17.95 0.23 25.73
CA ASP A 85 18.23 -0.60 24.54
C ASP A 85 16.97 -1.28 24.00
N LEU A 86 16.13 -1.81 24.90
CA LEU A 86 14.86 -2.43 24.53
C LEU A 86 13.87 -1.40 23.97
N MET A 87 13.86 -0.18 24.51
CA MET A 87 13.02 0.92 24.01
C MET A 87 13.46 1.33 22.60
N ALA A 88 14.76 1.49 22.36
CA ALA A 88 15.30 1.78 21.04
C ALA A 88 14.90 0.69 20.03
N ALA A 89 15.04 -0.58 20.40
CA ALA A 89 14.62 -1.70 19.55
C ALA A 89 13.11 -1.69 19.23
N ILE A 90 12.26 -1.38 20.22
CA ILE A 90 10.81 -1.26 20.04
C ILE A 90 10.48 -0.10 19.09
N ILE A 91 11.10 1.07 19.27
CA ILE A 91 10.86 2.25 18.43
C ILE A 91 11.29 1.98 16.99
N THR A 92 12.48 1.41 16.78
CA THR A 92 12.95 1.02 15.44
C THR A 92 11.96 0.08 14.77
N ARG A 93 11.50 -0.96 15.48
CA ARG A 93 10.51 -1.90 14.95
C ARG A 93 9.18 -1.22 14.62
N LEU A 94 8.69 -0.32 15.48
CA LEU A 94 7.46 0.43 15.27
C LEU A 94 7.52 1.31 14.01
N VAL A 95 8.63 2.03 13.81
CA VAL A 95 8.81 2.88 12.62
C VAL A 95 8.83 2.04 11.35
N THR A 96 9.57 0.92 11.34
CA THR A 96 9.61 0.01 10.20
C THR A 96 8.22 -0.58 9.91
N GLN A 97 7.54 -1.12 10.93
CA GLN A 97 6.21 -1.70 10.81
C GLN A 97 5.19 -0.69 10.29
N ARG A 98 5.15 0.52 10.88
CA ARG A 98 4.25 1.59 10.46
C ARG A 98 4.47 1.99 9.01
N THR A 99 5.72 2.10 8.57
CA THR A 99 6.05 2.49 7.19
C THR A 99 5.55 1.43 6.19
N VAL A 100 5.81 0.16 6.46
CA VAL A 100 5.37 -0.96 5.60
C VAL A 100 3.84 -1.06 5.59
N MET A 101 3.19 -0.93 6.74
CA MET A 101 1.73 -0.99 6.85
C MET A 101 1.04 0.19 6.16
N ASN A 102 1.56 1.40 6.33
CA ASN A 102 1.03 2.57 5.63
C ASN A 102 1.16 2.42 4.12
N ALA A 103 2.31 1.97 3.61
CA ALA A 103 2.51 1.75 2.18
C ALA A 103 1.53 0.70 1.63
N ARG A 104 1.33 -0.40 2.36
CA ARG A 104 0.38 -1.44 1.97
C ARG A 104 -1.08 -0.96 2.02
N GLN A 105 -1.44 -0.20 3.06
CA GLN A 105 -2.78 0.36 3.19
C GLN A 105 -3.06 1.37 2.07
N ALA A 106 -2.11 2.23 1.72
CA ALA A 106 -2.25 3.19 0.62
C ALA A 106 -2.50 2.47 -0.72
N ARG A 107 -1.69 1.43 -1.02
CA ARG A 107 -1.88 0.61 -2.23
C ARG A 107 -3.25 -0.08 -2.26
N LEU A 108 -3.68 -0.63 -1.13
CA LEU A 108 -5.00 -1.25 -1.02
C LEU A 108 -6.14 -0.24 -1.21
N GLN A 109 -6.00 0.97 -0.66
CA GLN A 109 -6.98 2.04 -0.81
C GLN A 109 -7.08 2.51 -2.26
N GLU A 110 -5.94 2.73 -2.92
CA GLU A 110 -5.89 3.11 -4.33
C GLU A 110 -6.49 2.02 -5.23
N GLY A 111 -6.07 0.76 -5.04
CA GLY A 111 -6.62 -0.39 -5.76
C GLY A 111 -8.12 -0.54 -5.55
N MET A 112 -8.61 -0.25 -4.34
CA MET A 112 -10.05 -0.25 -4.03
C MET A 112 -10.78 0.86 -4.78
N MET A 113 -10.23 2.08 -4.84
CA MET A 113 -10.84 3.18 -5.59
C MET A 113 -10.94 2.86 -7.08
N GLN A 114 -9.86 2.34 -7.68
CA GLN A 114 -9.85 1.91 -9.08
C GLN A 114 -10.85 0.78 -9.33
N HIS A 115 -10.91 -0.22 -8.44
CA HIS A 115 -11.84 -1.32 -8.53
C HIS A 115 -13.31 -0.86 -8.46
N VAL A 116 -13.62 0.06 -7.54
CA VAL A 116 -14.97 0.63 -7.44
C VAL A 116 -15.32 1.48 -8.66
N ALA A 117 -14.36 2.24 -9.22
CA ALA A 117 -14.57 3.00 -10.46
C ALA A 117 -14.97 2.08 -11.63
N GLN A 118 -14.38 0.89 -11.74
CA GLN A 118 -14.79 -0.11 -12.74
C GLN A 118 -16.24 -0.58 -12.52
N HIS A 119 -16.65 -0.78 -11.26
CA HIS A 119 -18.04 -1.13 -10.96
C HIS A 119 -19.03 0.00 -11.24
N ILE A 120 -18.66 1.27 -11.02
CA ILE A 120 -19.49 2.43 -11.36
C ILE A 120 -19.76 2.48 -12.87
N GLN A 121 -18.73 2.28 -13.70
CA GLN A 121 -18.88 2.26 -15.17
C GLN A 121 -19.83 1.16 -15.66
N MET A 122 -19.92 0.05 -14.94
CA MET A 122 -20.82 -1.08 -15.26
C MET A 122 -22.24 -0.92 -14.71
N GLY A 123 -22.51 0.13 -13.92
CA GLY A 123 -23.83 0.41 -13.35
C GLY A 123 -24.07 -0.15 -11.95
N LYS A 124 -25.17 0.31 -11.34
CA LYS A 124 -25.50 0.09 -9.92
C LYS A 124 -25.61 -1.38 -9.52
N GLU A 125 -26.05 -2.26 -10.42
CA GLU A 125 -26.15 -3.71 -10.18
C GLU A 125 -24.78 -4.36 -9.96
N SER A 126 -23.74 -3.84 -10.59
CA SER A 126 -22.38 -4.36 -10.41
C SER A 126 -21.82 -4.00 -9.03
N LEU A 127 -22.13 -2.79 -8.54
CA LEU A 127 -21.74 -2.33 -7.21
C LEU A 127 -22.38 -3.16 -6.09
N SER A 128 -23.67 -3.51 -6.22
CA SER A 128 -24.39 -4.28 -5.21
C SER A 128 -23.92 -5.74 -5.09
N GLN A 129 -23.32 -6.27 -6.17
CA GLN A 129 -22.73 -7.62 -6.21
C GLN A 129 -21.25 -7.65 -5.76
N CYS A 130 -20.61 -6.49 -5.53
CA CYS A 130 -19.21 -6.44 -5.13
C CYS A 130 -19.02 -6.89 -3.67
N SER A 131 -18.27 -7.98 -3.45
CA SER A 131 -17.99 -8.53 -2.12
C SER A 131 -17.21 -7.57 -1.21
N VAL A 132 -16.39 -6.68 -1.80
CA VAL A 132 -15.59 -5.70 -1.07
C VAL A 132 -16.49 -4.64 -0.41
N ILE A 133 -17.46 -4.11 -1.15
CA ILE A 133 -18.41 -3.10 -0.66
C ILE A 133 -19.37 -3.73 0.36
N LYS A 134 -19.89 -4.93 0.06
CA LYS A 134 -20.79 -5.66 0.98
C LYS A 134 -20.11 -5.98 2.33
N GLY A 135 -18.81 -6.25 2.32
CA GLY A 135 -18.00 -6.44 3.53
C GLY A 135 -17.46 -5.15 4.17
N ALA A 136 -17.77 -3.98 3.60
CA ALA A 136 -17.39 -2.66 4.13
C ALA A 136 -18.59 -1.89 4.72
N ALA A 137 -19.81 -2.43 4.64
CA ALA A 137 -20.95 -1.91 5.39
C ALA A 137 -20.56 -1.74 6.87
N PRO A 138 -20.84 -0.58 7.49
CA PRO A 138 -20.37 -0.30 8.82
C PRO A 138 -20.88 -1.39 9.76
N GLN A 139 -19.97 -2.11 10.42
CA GLN A 139 -20.26 -2.49 11.79
C GLN A 139 -20.50 -1.18 12.51
N ALA A 140 -21.78 -0.80 12.59
CA ALA A 140 -22.27 0.28 13.41
C ALA A 140 -21.52 0.16 14.73
N THR A 141 -20.78 1.22 15.02
CA THR A 141 -20.13 1.48 16.28
C THR A 141 -20.86 0.76 17.41
N ARG A 142 -20.34 -0.35 17.92
CA ARG A 142 -20.40 -0.58 19.36
C ARG A 142 -19.47 0.47 19.97
N ARG A 143 -19.96 1.70 19.92
CA ARG A 143 -19.66 2.75 20.88
C ARG A 143 -19.79 2.00 22.20
N ARG A 144 -18.66 1.78 22.90
CA ARG A 144 -18.75 1.48 24.32
C ARG A 144 -19.60 2.60 24.86
N GLU A 145 -20.82 2.27 25.26
CA GLU A 145 -21.66 3.15 26.05
C GLU A 145 -20.79 3.53 27.24
N HIS A 146 -20.29 4.76 27.21
CA HIS A 146 -19.75 5.41 28.37
C HIS A 146 -20.95 5.50 29.32
N PRO A 147 -20.95 4.84 30.49
CA PRO A 147 -22.06 4.97 31.40
C PRO A 147 -22.19 6.46 31.74
N ASP A 148 -23.38 7.00 31.55
CA ASP A 148 -23.73 8.33 32.04
C ASP A 148 -23.25 8.47 33.48
N HIS A 149 -22.43 9.49 33.72
CA HIS A 149 -22.15 9.94 35.08
C HIS A 149 -23.47 10.44 35.67
N PRO A 150 -24.01 9.85 36.75
CA PRO A 150 -25.18 10.42 37.39
C PRO A 150 -24.81 11.78 37.98
N GLU A 151 -25.58 12.79 37.59
CA GLU A 151 -25.51 14.15 38.13
C GLU A 151 -25.63 14.10 39.66
N HIS A 152 -24.74 14.81 40.34
CA HIS A 152 -24.82 15.02 41.79
C HIS A 152 -26.12 15.75 42.16
N PRO A 153 -26.90 15.29 43.15
CA PRO A 153 -28.05 16.04 43.63
C PRO A 153 -27.58 17.31 44.34
N LYS A 154 -28.09 18.46 43.88
CA LYS A 154 -28.00 19.73 44.60
C LYS A 154 -28.66 19.56 45.97
N LYS A 155 -27.88 19.67 47.04
CA LYS A 155 -28.40 19.77 48.41
C LYS A 155 -29.16 21.10 48.53
N LYS A 156 -30.40 21.02 49.00
CA LYS A 156 -31.11 22.15 49.65
C LYS A 156 -30.62 22.27 51.09
#